data_AF-A0A519W5C3-F1
#
_entry.id   AF-A0A519W5C3-F1
#
_cell.length_a   1.000
_cell.length_b   1.000
_cell.length_c   1.000
_cell.angle_alpha   90.00
_cell.angle_beta   90.00
_cell.angle_gamma   90.00
#
_symmetry.space_group_name_H-M   'P 1'
#
loop_
_entity.id
_entity.type
_entity.pdbx_description
1 polymer ?
#
loop_
_entity_poly.entity_id
_entity_poly.type
_entity_poly.pdbx_seq_one_letter_code
_entity_poly.pdbx_strand_id
1 'polypeptide(L)' 'MKSLLPIFLVAAVMAALPSCQKDIATETIVETDTVTINLSRGLIAYYPFTGNSNDSSGNNKHGNPLNG' A
#
# COMPACT_ATOMS: atom_id res chain seq x y z
N MET A 1 47.86 -14.29 -44.92
CA MET A 1 46.71 -13.46 -45.35
C MET A 1 45.45 -14.32 -45.28
N LYS A 2 44.85 -14.44 -44.10
CA LYS A 2 43.59 -15.14 -43.88
C LYS A 2 42.64 -14.11 -43.29
N SER A 3 41.74 -13.68 -44.15
CA SER A 3 40.61 -12.80 -43.89
C SER A 3 39.95 -13.09 -42.56
N LEU A 4 40.02 -12.14 -41.62
CA LEU A 4 39.06 -12.01 -40.54
C LEU A 4 38.51 -10.60 -40.61
N LEU A 5 37.56 -10.43 -41.53
CA LEU A 5 36.62 -9.32 -41.50
C LEU A 5 36.08 -9.17 -40.08
N PRO A 6 36.07 -7.95 -39.51
CA PRO A 6 35.58 -7.74 -38.16
C PRO A 6 34.10 -8.13 -38.12
N ILE A 7 33.78 -9.04 -37.20
CA ILE A 7 32.42 -9.54 -36.89
C ILE A 7 31.44 -8.40 -36.52
N PHE A 8 31.93 -7.16 -36.43
CA PHE A 8 31.15 -5.95 -36.19
C PHE A 8 30.13 -5.60 -37.28
N LEU A 9 30.19 -6.16 -38.50
CA LEU A 9 29.19 -5.81 -39.53
C LEU A 9 27.83 -6.53 -39.36
N VAL A 10 27.76 -7.64 -38.62
CA VAL A 10 26.47 -8.35 -38.43
C VAL A 10 25.59 -7.68 -37.35
N ALA A 11 26.18 -6.88 -36.46
CA ALA A 11 25.44 -6.22 -35.39
C ALA A 11 24.65 -4.97 -35.84
N ALA A 12 24.83 -4.50 -37.08
CA ALA A 12 24.30 -3.20 -37.50
C ALA A 12 22.98 -3.24 -38.31
N VAL A 13 22.38 -4.40 -38.58
CA VAL A 13 21.17 -4.51 -39.44
C VAL A 13 19.95 -5.10 -38.70
N MET A 14 19.77 -4.80 -37.40
CA MET A 14 18.57 -5.24 -36.66
C MET A 14 17.93 -4.15 -35.80
N ALA A 15 18.19 -2.86 -36.07
CA ALA A 15 17.68 -1.74 -35.27
C ALA A 15 16.62 -0.87 -35.98
N ALA A 16 15.91 -1.37 -37.00
CA ALA A 16 14.91 -0.58 -37.71
C ALA A 16 13.65 -1.40 -38.06
N LEU A 17 12.94 -1.85 -37.04
CA LEU A 17 11.50 -2.08 -37.13
C LEU A 17 10.87 -1.23 -36.02
N PRO A 18 9.95 -0.29 -36.33
CA PRO A 18 9.15 0.33 -35.29
C PRO A 18 8.26 -0.79 -34.74
N SER A 19 8.66 -1.38 -33.62
CA SER A 19 7.79 -2.27 -32.88
C SER A 19 6.63 -1.43 -32.35
N CYS A 20 5.55 -1.36 -33.12
CA CYS A 20 4.27 -0.87 -32.62
C CYS A 20 3.75 -1.95 -31.66
N GLN A 21 4.30 -1.98 -30.45
CA GLN A 21 3.71 -2.74 -29.37
C GLN A 21 2.49 -1.95 -28.91
N LYS A 22 1.31 -2.51 -29.18
CA LYS A 22 0.08 -2.10 -28.51
C LYS A 22 0.31 -2.35 -27.03
N ASP A 23 0.42 -1.28 -26.25
CA ASP A 23 0.47 -1.40 -24.80
C ASP A 23 -0.75 -2.22 -24.37
N ILE A 24 -0.48 -3.45 -23.93
CA ILE A 24 -1.44 -4.20 -23.15
C ILE A 24 -1.56 -3.36 -21.89
N ALA A 25 -2.72 -2.73 -21.70
CA ALA A 25 -3.04 -2.08 -20.45
C ALA A 25 -2.86 -3.16 -19.37
N THR A 26 -1.75 -3.08 -18.66
CA THR A 26 -1.53 -3.84 -17.44
C THR A 26 -2.67 -3.45 -16.53
N GLU A 27 -3.66 -4.32 -16.37
CA GLU A 27 -4.65 -4.19 -15.33
C GLU A 27 -3.89 -4.36 -14.03
N THR A 28 -3.43 -3.23 -13.48
CA THR A 28 -2.95 -3.15 -12.11
C THR A 28 -4.09 -3.69 -11.26
N ILE A 29 -3.93 -4.93 -10.79
CA ILE A 29 -4.81 -5.49 -9.77
C ILE A 29 -4.72 -4.48 -8.62
N VAL A 30 -5.82 -3.76 -8.39
CA VAL A 30 -5.93 -2.86 -7.25
C VAL A 30 -5.74 -3.73 -6.03
N GLU A 31 -4.53 -3.69 -5.46
CA GLU A 31 -4.24 -4.24 -4.16
C GLU A 31 -5.32 -3.69 -3.24
N THR A 32 -6.23 -4.57 -2.82
CA THR A 32 -7.22 -4.20 -1.82
C THR A 32 -6.42 -4.03 -0.55
N ASP A 33 -5.89 -2.82 -0.36
CA ASP A 33 -5.28 -2.39 0.89
C ASP A 33 -6.37 -2.58 1.93
N THR A 34 -6.33 -3.71 2.63
CA THR A 34 -7.13 -3.92 3.81
C THR A 34 -6.54 -2.98 4.85
N VAL A 35 -6.94 -1.71 4.76
CA VAL A 35 -6.60 -0.68 5.73
C VAL A 35 -7.12 -1.22 7.06
N THR A 36 -6.20 -1.76 7.85
CA THR A 36 -6.51 -2.25 9.17
C THR A 36 -6.76 -1.03 10.03
N ILE A 37 -8.03 -0.70 10.25
CA ILE A 37 -8.41 0.43 11.08
C ILE A 37 -8.03 0.09 12.53
N ASN A 38 -6.93 0.65 12.99
CA ASN A 38 -6.56 0.59 14.40
C ASN A 38 -7.44 1.57 15.18
N LEU A 39 -8.54 1.06 15.72
CA LEU A 39 -9.50 1.83 16.52
C LEU A 39 -8.87 2.45 17.77
N SER A 40 -7.80 1.86 18.31
CA SER A 40 -7.09 2.39 19.48
C SER A 40 -6.40 3.73 19.20
N ARG A 41 -6.02 4.01 17.94
CA ARG A 41 -5.37 5.28 17.58
C ARG A 41 -6.29 6.50 17.74
N GLY A 42 -7.60 6.31 17.63
CA GLY A 42 -8.61 7.38 17.74
C GLY A 42 -9.48 7.27 18.99
N LEU A 43 -9.21 6.31 19.87
CA LEU A 43 -10.04 6.07 21.05
C LEU A 43 -9.79 7.17 22.09
N ILE A 44 -10.82 7.98 22.35
CA ILE A 44 -10.75 9.06 23.35
C ILE A 44 -11.15 8.55 24.74
N ALA A 45 -12.23 7.76 24.82
CA ALA A 45 -12.75 7.16 26.04
C ALA A 45 -13.50 5.86 25.74
N TYR A 46 -13.60 4.96 26.71
CA TYR A 46 -14.35 3.70 26.61
C TYR A 46 -15.13 3.43 27.90
N TYR A 47 -16.47 3.38 27.82
CA TYR A 47 -17.37 3.17 28.94
C TYR A 47 -18.11 1.83 28.81
N PRO A 48 -17.56 0.72 29.33
CA PRO A 48 -18.27 -0.55 29.38
C PRO A 48 -19.41 -0.52 30.41
N PHE A 49 -20.40 -1.40 30.25
CA PHE A 49 -21.53 -1.54 31.18
C PHE A 49 -21.12 -2.27 32.47
N THR A 50 -20.29 -1.62 33.28
CA THR A 50 -19.75 -2.12 34.56
C THR A 50 -20.40 -1.51 35.80
N GLY A 51 -21.40 -0.64 35.61
CA GLY A 51 -22.13 0.00 36.72
C GLY A 51 -21.41 1.19 37.36
N ASN A 52 -20.34 1.70 36.75
CA ASN A 52 -19.65 2.92 37.16
C ASN A 52 -19.35 3.81 35.94
N SER A 53 -18.89 5.05 36.19
CA SER A 53 -18.54 6.03 35.15
C SER A 53 -17.03 6.08 34.86
N ASN A 54 -16.29 5.00 35.12
CA ASN A 54 -14.85 4.97 34.89
C ASN A 54 -14.53 4.68 33.41
N ASP A 55 -13.80 5.60 32.79
CA ASP A 55 -13.14 5.37 31.50
C ASP A 55 -12.13 4.21 31.57
N SER A 56 -12.40 3.15 30.82
CA SER A 56 -11.58 1.94 30.69
C SER A 56 -10.62 1.98 29.50
N SER A 57 -10.51 3.11 28.79
CA SER A 57 -9.58 3.26 27.67
C SER A 57 -8.11 3.43 28.11
N GLY A 58 -7.88 3.76 29.39
CA GLY A 58 -6.56 4.16 29.90
C GLY A 58 -6.23 5.65 29.71
N ASN A 59 -7.16 6.45 29.17
CA ASN A 59 -6.96 7.89 28.93
C ASN A 59 -7.38 8.79 30.11
N ASN A 60 -7.77 8.20 31.24
CA ASN A 60 -8.18 8.90 32.47
C ASN A 60 -9.29 9.94 32.27
N LYS A 61 -10.19 9.70 31.31
CA LYS A 61 -11.36 10.55 31.04
C LYS A 61 -12.57 10.11 31.87
N HIS A 62 -12.42 9.88 33.18
CA HIS A 62 -13.55 9.40 33.99
C HIS A 62 -14.70 10.41 34.03
N GLY A 63 -15.93 9.91 33.97
CA GLY A 63 -17.14 10.73 34.11
C GLY A 63 -17.42 11.03 35.59
N ASN A 64 -17.99 12.21 35.87
CA ASN A 64 -18.53 12.53 37.19
C ASN A 64 -20.03 12.28 37.19
N PRO A 65 -20.53 11.19 37.81
CA PRO A 65 -21.95 10.95 37.88
C PRO A 65 -22.59 12.05 38.73
N LEU A 66 -23.38 12.90 38.08
CA LEU A 66 -24.29 13.78 38.79
C LEU A 66 -25.39 12.87 39.35
N ASN A 67 -25.28 12.53 40.64
CA ASN A 67 -26.23 11.74 41.44
C ASN A 67 -26.09 10.20 41.40
N GLY A 68 -24.86 9.68 41.22
CA GLY A 68 -24.56 8.25 41.34
C GLY A 68 -24.54 7.72 42.78
#